data_AF-D8JVA9-F1
#
_entry.id   AF-D8JVA9-F1
#
_cell.length_a   1.000
_cell.length_b   1.000
_cell.length_c   1.000
_cell.angle_alpha   90.00
_cell.angle_beta   90.00
_cell.angle_gamma   90.00
#
_symmetry.space_group_name_H-M   'P 1'
#
loop_
_entity.id
_entity.type
_entity.pdbx_description
1 polymer ?
#
loop_
_entity_poly.entity_id
_entity_poly.type
_entity_poly.pdbx_seq_one_letter_code
_entity_poly.pdbx_strand_id
1 'polypeptide(L)'
;MTDFVHPFEIEIAGRQLFFERTLELARRVESVTGALYPFAERLDRGHVTTSELARVYNALLRTDPDAPGPGEIDDWIFRCGTFSHRRLAAFLTQLVAGSDNLAREAQRLADNGKGGDRRGPFVPTA
;
A
#
# COMPACT_ATOMS: atom_id res chain seq x y z
N MET A 1 10.62 -23.60 2.77
CA MET A 1 10.80 -22.43 1.88
C MET A 1 9.45 -21.75 1.83
N THR A 2 9.24 -20.75 2.69
CA THR A 2 7.91 -20.15 2.86
C THR A 2 7.86 -18.88 2.04
N ASP A 3 7.18 -18.99 0.91
CA ASP A 3 6.95 -17.95 -0.08
C ASP A 3 6.00 -16.89 0.50
N PHE A 4 6.54 -15.90 1.21
CA PHE A 4 5.76 -14.76 1.71
C PHE A 4 5.64 -13.68 0.64
N VAL A 5 5.19 -14.04 -0.57
CA VAL A 5 4.75 -13.07 -1.59
C VAL A 5 3.24 -12.93 -1.45
N HIS A 6 2.78 -12.22 -0.42
CA HIS A 6 1.38 -11.85 -0.35
C HIS A 6 1.11 -10.76 -1.41
N PRO A 7 0.20 -11.01 -2.37
CA PRO A 7 -0.17 -10.00 -3.34
C PRO A 7 -0.83 -8.82 -2.63
N PHE A 8 -0.51 -7.61 -3.07
CA PHE A 8 -1.21 -6.42 -2.62
C PHE A 8 -2.59 -6.37 -3.26
N GLU A 9 -3.60 -6.50 -2.42
CA GLU A 9 -4.99 -6.45 -2.84
C GLU A 9 -5.59 -5.07 -2.58
N ILE A 10 -6.25 -4.51 -3.59
CA ILE A 10 -6.99 -3.27 -3.48
C ILE A 10 -8.23 -3.28 -4.37
N GLU A 11 -9.32 -2.69 -3.88
CA GLU A 11 -10.51 -2.43 -4.67
C GLU A 11 -10.41 -1.04 -5.32
N ILE A 12 -10.44 -0.98 -6.64
CA ILE A 12 -10.40 0.26 -7.43
C ILE A 12 -11.63 0.29 -8.34
N ALA A 13 -12.46 1.32 -8.18
CA ALA A 13 -13.67 1.50 -8.99
C ALA A 13 -14.56 0.23 -9.08
N GLY A 14 -14.74 -0.47 -7.95
CA GLY A 14 -15.55 -1.70 -7.87
C GLY A 14 -14.88 -2.97 -8.39
N ARG A 15 -13.58 -2.92 -8.72
CA ARG A 15 -12.78 -4.07 -9.19
C ARG A 15 -11.74 -4.45 -8.15
N GLN A 16 -11.65 -5.73 -7.82
CA GLN A 16 -10.67 -6.26 -6.87
C GLN A 16 -9.41 -6.68 -7.63
N LEU A 17 -8.29 -6.00 -7.36
CA LEU A 17 -7.07 -6.11 -8.13
C LEU A 17 -5.91 -6.57 -7.24
N PHE A 18 -5.03 -7.39 -7.82
CA PHE A 18 -3.94 -8.05 -7.10
C PHE A 18 -2.60 -7.71 -7.75
N PHE A 19 -1.68 -7.18 -6.96
CA PHE A 19 -0.35 -6.80 -7.44
C PHE A 19 0.73 -7.61 -6.74
N GLU A 20 1.53 -8.32 -7.53
CA GLU A 20 2.72 -9.00 -7.04
C GLU A 20 3.89 -8.02 -6.87
N ARG A 21 4.75 -8.28 -5.88
CA ARG A 21 5.96 -7.48 -5.66
C ARG A 21 7.05 -7.91 -6.64
N THR A 22 7.05 -7.30 -7.82
CA THR A 22 8.07 -7.55 -8.85
C THR A 22 9.00 -6.36 -9.03
N LEU A 23 10.24 -6.61 -9.44
CA LEU A 23 11.20 -5.55 -9.77
C LEU A 23 10.72 -4.68 -10.93
N GLU A 24 9.99 -5.28 -11.89
CA GLU A 24 9.40 -4.54 -13.00
C GLU A 24 8.36 -3.54 -12.51
N LEU A 25 7.49 -3.96 -11.58
CA LEU A 25 6.49 -3.09 -10.96
C LEU A 25 7.17 -1.94 -10.21
N ALA A 26 8.21 -2.24 -9.41
CA ALA A 26 8.97 -1.22 -8.68
C ALA A 26 9.56 -0.18 -9.64
N ARG A 27 10.27 -0.60 -10.70
CA ARG A 27 10.86 0.30 -11.70
C ARG A 27 9.81 1.14 -12.42
N ARG A 28 8.65 0.56 -12.69
CA ARG A 28 7.55 1.24 -13.36
C ARG A 28 6.96 2.35 -12.48
N VAL A 29 6.75 2.07 -11.20
CA VAL A 29 6.26 3.09 -10.26
C VAL A 29 7.34 4.14 -9.98
N GLU A 30 8.62 3.76 -9.92
CA GLU A 30 9.74 4.71 -9.81
C GLU A 30 9.78 5.69 -10.98
N SER A 31 9.48 5.22 -12.20
CA SER A 31 9.49 6.06 -13.39
C SER A 31 8.50 7.23 -13.33
N VAL A 32 7.45 7.12 -12.51
CA VAL A 32 6.42 8.16 -12.35
C VAL A 32 6.50 8.92 -11.02
N THR A 33 7.09 8.33 -9.98
CA THR A 33 7.17 8.92 -8.63
C THR A 33 8.55 9.44 -8.26
N GLY A 34 9.60 9.03 -8.99
CA GLY A 34 10.98 9.15 -8.52
C GLY A 34 11.29 8.04 -7.50
N ALA A 35 12.01 8.37 -6.43
CA ALA A 35 12.32 7.39 -5.38
C ALA A 35 11.06 6.98 -4.62
N LEU A 36 10.77 5.67 -4.54
CA LEU A 36 9.52 5.17 -3.95
C LEU A 36 9.43 5.43 -2.45
N TYR A 37 10.52 5.29 -1.69
CA TYR A 37 10.47 5.44 -0.22
C TYR A 37 10.09 6.87 0.20
N PRO A 38 10.73 7.95 -0.32
CA PRO A 38 10.28 9.32 -0.07
C PRO A 38 8.83 9.57 -0.51
N PHE A 39 8.40 8.97 -1.62
CA PHE A 39 7.02 9.10 -2.08
C PHE A 39 6.04 8.41 -1.12
N ALA A 40 6.34 7.20 -0.66
CA ALA A 40 5.54 6.44 0.28
C ALA A 40 5.40 7.17 1.64
N GLU A 41 6.47 7.79 2.14
CA GLU A 41 6.43 8.60 3.35
C GLU A 41 5.54 9.84 3.20
N ARG A 42 5.61 10.53 2.05
CA ARG A 42 4.71 11.64 1.73
C ARG A 42 3.25 11.19 1.65
N LEU A 43 3.01 10.03 1.05
CA LEU A 43 1.68 9.44 0.91
C LEU A 43 1.08 9.10 2.28
N ASP A 44 1.85 8.47 3.17
CA ASP A 44 1.40 8.12 4.52
C ASP A 44 1.04 9.35 5.37
N ARG A 45 1.78 10.46 5.17
CA ARG A 45 1.50 11.77 5.78
C ARG A 45 0.36 12.55 5.13
N GLY A 46 -0.20 12.08 4.01
CA GLY A 46 -1.25 12.78 3.26
C GLY A 46 -0.74 14.01 2.49
N HIS A 47 0.55 14.09 2.20
CA HIS A 47 1.21 15.20 1.48
C HIS A 47 1.34 14.95 -0.04
N VAL A 48 0.46 14.11 -0.59
CA VAL A 48 0.40 13.84 -2.03
C VAL A 48 -0.87 14.42 -2.62
N THR A 49 -0.76 14.87 -3.86
CA THR A 49 -1.89 15.34 -4.65
C THR A 49 -2.67 14.18 -5.25
N THR A 50 -3.93 14.41 -5.60
CA THR A 50 -4.75 13.45 -6.34
C THR A 50 -4.15 13.10 -7.70
N SER A 51 -3.50 14.07 -8.38
CA SER A 51 -2.80 13.83 -9.63
C SER A 51 -1.57 12.94 -9.48
N GLU A 52 -0.82 13.06 -8.37
CA GLU A 52 0.28 12.15 -8.05
C GLU A 52 -0.24 10.72 -7.81
N LEU A 53 -1.34 10.58 -7.06
CA LEU A 53 -2.00 9.29 -6.84
C LEU A 53 -2.45 8.64 -8.15
N ALA A 54 -3.12 9.41 -9.02
CA ALA A 54 -3.60 8.92 -10.31
C ALA A 54 -2.46 8.38 -11.18
N ARG A 55 -1.31 9.06 -11.22
CA ARG A 55 -0.13 8.57 -11.96
C ARG A 55 0.38 7.24 -11.43
N VAL A 56 0.40 7.05 -10.11
CA VAL A 56 0.81 5.78 -9.50
C VAL A 56 -0.17 4.66 -9.84
N TYR A 57 -1.47 4.90 -9.69
CA TYR A 57 -2.48 3.90 -10.03
C TYR A 57 -2.45 3.52 -11.51
N ASN A 58 -2.33 4.50 -12.41
CA ASN A 58 -2.15 4.22 -13.84
C ASN A 58 -0.88 3.41 -14.12
N ALA A 59 0.22 3.66 -13.40
CA ALA A 59 1.44 2.85 -13.54
C ALA A 59 1.25 1.42 -13.05
N LEU A 60 0.60 1.22 -11.89
CA LEU A 60 0.29 -0.10 -11.34
C LEU A 60 -0.60 -0.90 -12.31
N LEU A 61 -1.63 -0.26 -12.84
CA LEU A 61 -2.67 -0.88 -13.66
C LEU A 61 -2.30 -1.05 -15.13
N ARG A 62 -1.18 -0.49 -15.59
CA ARG A 62 -0.82 -0.44 -17.02
C ARG A 62 -0.86 -1.79 -17.74
N THR A 63 -0.59 -2.90 -17.04
CA THR A 63 -0.54 -4.25 -17.62
C THR A 63 -1.75 -5.11 -17.25
N ASP A 64 -2.70 -4.57 -16.50
CA ASP A 64 -3.89 -5.30 -16.09
C ASP A 64 -4.96 -5.18 -17.20
N PRO A 65 -5.45 -6.28 -17.77
CA PRO A 65 -6.45 -6.24 -18.84
C PRO A 65 -7.81 -5.71 -18.37
N ASP A 66 -8.10 -5.80 -17.07
CA ASP A 66 -9.34 -5.35 -16.45
C ASP A 66 -9.16 -3.98 -15.74
N ALA A 67 -8.08 -3.27 -16.05
CA ALA A 67 -7.79 -1.96 -15.49
C ALA A 67 -8.94 -0.97 -15.72
N PRO A 68 -9.45 -0.29 -14.67
CA PRO A 68 -10.35 0.83 -14.85
C PRO A 68 -9.68 1.95 -15.65
N GLY A 69 -10.47 2.69 -16.43
CA GLY A 69 -9.98 3.80 -17.23
C GLY A 69 -9.44 4.96 -16.37
N PRO A 70 -8.63 5.87 -16.95
CA PRO A 70 -8.06 7.00 -16.20
C PRO A 70 -9.11 7.85 -15.47
N GLY A 71 -10.26 8.11 -16.09
CA GLY A 71 -11.36 8.86 -15.47
C GLY A 71 -12.03 8.12 -14.30
N GLU A 72 -12.17 6.79 -14.38
CA GLU A 72 -12.71 5.98 -13.27
C GLU A 72 -11.75 5.99 -12.06
N ILE A 73 -10.45 6.01 -12.32
CA ILE A 73 -9.41 6.09 -11.29
C ILE A 73 -9.47 7.45 -10.59
N ASP A 74 -9.55 8.55 -11.35
CA ASP A 74 -9.63 9.91 -10.80
C ASP A 74 -10.89 10.08 -9.93
N ASP A 75 -12.05 9.65 -10.43
CA ASP A 75 -13.32 9.68 -9.68
C ASP A 75 -13.27 8.81 -8.41
N TRP A 76 -12.60 7.66 -8.47
CA TRP A 76 -12.42 6.80 -7.31
C TRP A 76 -11.49 7.43 -6.27
N ILE A 77 -10.34 7.99 -6.66
CA ILE A 77 -9.43 8.71 -5.74
C ILE A 77 -10.18 9.86 -5.07
N PHE A 78 -10.94 10.65 -5.83
CA PHE A 78 -11.72 11.76 -5.30
C PHE A 78 -12.74 11.32 -4.25
N ARG A 79 -13.47 10.21 -4.50
CA ARG A 79 -14.45 9.65 -3.55
C ARG A 79 -13.81 9.05 -2.30
N CYS A 80 -12.66 8.40 -2.44
CA CYS A 80 -11.97 7.75 -1.32
C CYS A 80 -11.22 8.74 -0.42
N GLY A 81 -10.74 9.85 -0.97
CA GLY A 81 -9.91 10.83 -0.25
C GLY A 81 -8.50 10.33 0.07
N THR A 82 -7.57 11.27 0.28
CA THR A 82 -6.12 10.99 0.34
C THR A 82 -5.71 10.00 1.46
N PHE A 83 -6.42 9.99 2.59
CA PHE A 83 -6.12 9.12 3.74
C PHE A 83 -6.43 7.64 3.50
N SER A 84 -7.27 7.32 2.52
CA SER A 84 -7.66 5.94 2.19
C SER A 84 -6.54 5.15 1.48
N HIS A 85 -5.44 5.81 1.10
CA HIS A 85 -4.34 5.22 0.34
C HIS A 85 -3.15 4.80 1.22
N ARG A 86 -3.29 4.74 2.54
CA ARG A 86 -2.22 4.24 3.45
C ARG A 86 -1.74 2.82 3.12
N ARG A 87 -2.66 1.96 2.67
CA ARG A 87 -2.31 0.60 2.20
C ARG A 87 -1.36 0.64 1.01
N LEU A 88 -1.54 1.61 0.10
CA LEU A 88 -0.63 1.83 -1.02
C LEU A 88 0.75 2.31 -0.52
N ALA A 89 0.82 3.22 0.45
CA ALA A 89 2.10 3.64 1.04
C ALA A 89 2.89 2.46 1.61
N ALA A 90 2.22 1.60 2.39
CA ALA A 90 2.84 0.39 2.93
C ALA A 90 3.36 -0.53 1.82
N PHE A 91 2.58 -0.72 0.74
CA PHE A 91 3.01 -1.51 -0.40
C PHE A 91 4.24 -0.93 -1.10
N LEU A 92 4.27 0.38 -1.36
CA LEU A 92 5.41 1.04 -2.01
C LEU A 92 6.69 0.94 -1.15
N THR A 93 6.57 1.05 0.18
CA THR A 93 7.67 0.80 1.11
C THR A 93 8.17 -0.64 1.00
N GLN A 94 7.26 -1.61 0.89
CA GLN A 94 7.60 -3.03 0.73
C GLN A 94 8.28 -3.34 -0.61
N LEU A 95 8.01 -2.58 -1.68
CA LEU A 95 8.68 -2.75 -2.97
C LEU A 95 10.17 -2.37 -2.93
N VAL A 96 10.57 -1.46 -2.03
CA VAL A 96 11.98 -1.00 -1.90
C VAL A 96 12.70 -1.63 -0.72
N ALA A 97 11.96 -2.14 0.26
CA ALA A 97 12.57 -2.85 1.35
C ALA A 97 13.24 -4.14 0.85
N GLY A 98 14.57 -4.17 0.87
CA GLY A 98 15.31 -5.44 0.85
C GLY A 98 14.83 -6.34 1.98
N SER A 99 15.03 -7.65 1.87
CA SER A 99 14.48 -8.68 2.78
C SER A 99 14.63 -8.33 4.27
N ASP A 100 15.74 -7.68 4.66
CA ASP A 100 16.01 -7.24 6.03
C ASP A 100 15.13 -6.08 6.52
N ASN A 101 14.76 -5.13 5.66
CA ASN A 101 13.85 -4.04 6.02
C ASN A 101 12.39 -4.53 6.07
N LEU A 102 12.01 -5.49 5.21
CA LEU A 102 10.70 -6.15 5.28
C LEU A 102 10.51 -6.90 6.60
N ALA A 103 11.55 -7.60 7.07
CA ALA A 103 11.53 -8.29 8.36
C ALA A 103 11.36 -7.32 9.53
N ARG A 104 12.04 -6.16 9.52
CA ARG A 104 11.90 -5.13 10.57
C ARG A 104 10.53 -4.45 10.56
N GLU A 105 9.98 -4.18 9.38
CA GLU A 105 8.67 -3.53 9.25
C GLU A 105 7.54 -4.50 9.62
N ALA A 106 7.64 -5.77 9.23
CA ALA A 106 6.74 -6.83 9.68
C ALA A 106 6.80 -7.01 11.20
N GLN A 107 8.00 -6.95 11.80
CA GLN A 107 8.19 -6.99 13.25
C GLN A 107 7.51 -5.78 13.93
N ARG A 108 7.68 -4.56 13.40
CA ARG A 108 7.01 -3.34 13.90
C ARG A 108 5.49 -3.42 13.83
N LEU A 109 4.94 -3.93 12.73
CA LEU A 109 3.50 -4.12 12.56
C LEU A 109 2.96 -5.21 13.50
N ALA A 110 3.71 -6.30 13.70
CA ALA A 110 3.36 -7.36 14.66
C ALA A 110 3.39 -6.85 16.12
N ASP A 111 4.38 -6.03 16.48
CA ASP A 111 4.48 -5.43 17.82
C ASP A 111 3.38 -4.39 18.07
N ASN A 112 2.97 -3.63 17.05
CA ASN A 112 1.82 -2.72 17.14
C ASN A 112 0.47 -3.47 17.17
N GLY A 113 0.37 -4.64 16.52
CA GLY A 113 -0.80 -5.51 16.57
C GLY A 113 -0.98 -6.23 17.92
N LYS A 114 0.09 -6.38 18.71
CA LYS A 114 0.05 -6.94 20.08
C LYS A 114 -0.38 -5.93 21.16
N GLY A 115 -0.70 -4.69 20.79
CA GLY A 115 -1.25 -3.68 21.70
C GLY A 115 -2.75 -3.83 22.00
N GLY A 116 -3.43 -4.82 21.41
CA GLY A 116 -4.88 -5.03 21.52
C GLY A 116 -5.33 -6.08 22.54
N ASP A 117 -4.42 -6.74 23.27
CA ASP A 117 -4.79 -7.69 24.34
C ASP A 117 -4.37 -7.16 25.71
N ARG A 118 -4.78 -5.92 26.01
CA ARG A 118 -4.91 -5.51 27.41
C ARG A 118 -6.26 -6.01 27.90
N ARG A 119 -6.22 -7.23 28.46
CA ARG A 119 -6.98 -7.51 29.68
C ARG A 119 -6.87 -6.28 30.59
N GLY A 120 -7.97 -5.53 30.70
CA GLY A 120 -8.06 -4.42 31.64
C GLY A 120 -7.87 -4.93 33.07
N PRO A 121 -7.32 -4.12 33.99
CA PRO A 121 -6.83 -4.57 35.29
C PRO A 121 -7.92 -4.90 36.32
N PHE A 122 -9.18 -5.08 35.91
CA PHE A 122 -10.29 -5.38 36.81
C PHE A 122 -11.24 -6.41 36.20
N VAL A 123 -10.98 -7.70 36.44
CA VAL A 123 -12.01 -8.67 36.84
C VAL A 123 -11.34 -9.70 37.78
N PRO A 124 -11.63 -9.68 39.09
CA PRO A 124 -11.18 -10.70 40.02
C PRO A 124 -12.01 -11.99 39.90
N THR A 125 -11.35 -13.08 40.26
CA THR A 125 -11.85 -14.46 40.32
C THR A 125 -12.95 -14.63 41.38
N ALA A 126 -14.04 -15.32 41.02
CA ALA A 126 -14.82 -16.22 41.89
C ALA A 126 -15.65 -17.15 41.01
#